data_AF-A0A523N058-F1
#
_entry.id   AF-A0A523N058-F1
#
_cell.length_a   1.000
_cell.length_b   1.000
_cell.length_c   1.000
_cell.angle_alpha   90.00
_cell.angle_beta   90.00
_cell.angle_gamma   90.00
#
_symmetry.space_group_name_H-M   'P 1'
#
loop_
_entity.id
_entity.type
_entity.pdbx_description
1 polymer ?
#
loop_
_entity_poly.entity_id
_entity_poly.type
_entity_poly.pdbx_seq_one_letter_code
_entity_poly.pdbx_strand_id
1 'polypeptide(L)'
;MSNSPNTVLLSMTDPLPDSAATKIMTSAGKSYAEISIQADFDWQCLAHLEDVQKESKTGREWLRENGYGDWLDGADQEDRICMLGWLKMILDMTQDMAEEEDQE
;
A
#
# COMPACT_ATOMS: atom_id res chain seq x y z
N MET A 1 19.72 -10.29 3.44
CA MET A 1 19.41 -11.08 4.65
C MET A 1 17.89 -11.28 4.69
N SER A 2 17.36 -12.35 5.25
CA SER A 2 15.89 -12.45 5.43
C SER A 2 15.50 -11.53 6.57
N ASN A 3 15.05 -10.32 6.25
CA ASN A 3 14.46 -9.42 7.24
C ASN A 3 13.18 -10.09 7.74
N SER A 4 13.18 -10.48 9.02
CA SER A 4 11.92 -10.82 9.69
C SER A 4 10.97 -9.64 9.53
N PRO A 5 9.69 -9.88 9.19
CA PRO A 5 8.71 -8.80 9.03
C PRO A 5 8.72 -7.85 10.23
N ASN A 6 8.80 -6.55 9.98
CA ASN A 6 8.77 -5.55 11.05
C ASN A 6 7.38 -5.56 11.70
N THR A 7 7.32 -5.79 13.01
CA THR A 7 6.05 -5.95 13.74
C THR A 7 5.22 -4.67 13.81
N VAL A 8 5.87 -3.50 13.84
CA VAL A 8 5.17 -2.21 13.80
C VAL A 8 4.55 -2.00 12.43
N LEU A 9 5.33 -2.21 11.36
CA LEU A 9 4.84 -2.08 9.99
C LEU A 9 3.70 -3.07 9.70
N LEU A 10 3.80 -4.31 10.18
CA LEU A 10 2.71 -5.29 10.10
C LEU A 10 1.42 -4.76 10.72
N SER A 11 1.51 -4.22 11.94
CA SER A 11 0.36 -3.68 12.66
C SER A 11 -0.25 -2.48 11.93
N MET A 12 0.58 -1.66 11.26
CA MET A 12 0.09 -0.54 10.45
C MET A 12 -0.67 -0.97 9.19
N THR A 13 -0.44 -2.19 8.71
CA THR A 13 -1.17 -2.76 7.56
C THR A 13 -2.47 -3.46 7.95
N ASP A 14 -2.80 -3.60 9.24
CA ASP A 14 -4.05 -4.25 9.68
C ASP A 14 -5.33 -3.62 9.09
N PRO A 15 -5.44 -2.28 8.93
CA PRO A 15 -6.61 -1.66 8.32
C PRO A 15 -6.76 -1.93 6.82
N LEU A 16 -5.71 -2.41 6.14
CA LEU A 16 -5.78 -2.74 4.72
C LEU A 16 -6.52 -4.08 4.52
N PRO A 17 -7.17 -4.27 3.36
CA PRO A 17 -7.71 -5.57 2.96
C PRO A 17 -6.66 -6.67 3.07
N ASP A 18 -7.06 -7.87 3.47
CA ASP A 18 -6.13 -9.00 3.64
C ASP A 18 -5.41 -9.38 2.35
N SER A 19 -6.07 -9.18 1.20
CA SER A 19 -5.52 -9.39 -0.14
C SER A 19 -4.70 -8.22 -0.67
N ALA A 20 -4.61 -7.09 0.05
CA ALA A 20 -3.90 -5.91 -0.43
C ALA A 20 -2.42 -6.23 -0.66
N ALA A 21 -1.91 -5.90 -1.85
CA ALA A 21 -0.52 -6.17 -2.24
C ALA A 21 0.47 -5.60 -1.21
N THR A 22 0.28 -4.35 -0.76
CA THR A 22 1.09 -3.73 0.29
C THR A 22 1.15 -4.58 1.57
N LYS A 23 0.00 -5.10 2.06
CA LYS A 23 -0.07 -5.94 3.28
C LYS A 23 0.62 -7.29 3.08
N ILE A 24 0.43 -7.91 1.92
CA ILE A 24 1.07 -9.18 1.56
C ILE A 24 2.59 -9.01 1.50
N MET A 25 3.08 -7.94 0.88
CA MET A 25 4.51 -7.66 0.76
C MET A 25 5.16 -7.45 2.14
N THR A 26 4.52 -6.69 3.02
CA THR A 26 4.94 -6.53 4.42
C THR A 26 5.01 -7.87 5.14
N SER A 27 3.97 -8.70 5.02
CA SER A 27 3.90 -10.03 5.63
C SER A 27 4.94 -11.01 5.10
N ALA A 28 5.30 -10.87 3.82
CA ALA A 28 6.33 -11.68 3.18
C ALA A 28 7.77 -11.22 3.49
N GLY A 29 7.95 -10.13 4.25
CA GLY A 29 9.27 -9.59 4.58
C GLY A 29 10.01 -9.03 3.36
N LYS A 30 9.29 -8.38 2.44
CA LYS A 30 9.88 -7.62 1.32
C LYS A 30 10.70 -6.43 1.82
N SER A 31 11.58 -5.87 0.99
CA SER A 31 12.37 -4.70 1.40
C SER A 31 11.48 -3.48 1.60
N TYR A 32 11.92 -2.54 2.45
CA TYR A 32 11.14 -1.33 2.68
C TYR A 32 11.01 -0.48 1.41
N ALA A 33 12.02 -0.49 0.54
CA ALA A 33 11.95 0.14 -0.77
C ALA A 33 10.89 -0.50 -1.69
N GLU A 34 10.77 -1.83 -1.72
CA GLU A 34 9.72 -2.51 -2.49
C GLU A 34 8.33 -2.18 -1.95
N ILE A 35 8.18 -2.16 -0.61
CA ILE A 35 6.89 -1.89 0.05
C ILE A 35 6.49 -0.43 -0.16
N SER A 36 7.41 0.52 -0.05
CA SER A 36 7.12 1.95 -0.23
C SER A 36 6.64 2.25 -1.65
N ILE A 37 7.27 1.65 -2.66
CA ILE A 37 6.83 1.79 -4.06
C ILE A 37 5.41 1.27 -4.24
N GLN A 38 5.08 0.11 -3.67
CA GLN A 38 3.72 -0.44 -3.76
C GLN A 38 2.71 0.44 -3.03
N ALA A 39 3.03 0.89 -1.80
CA ALA A 39 2.15 1.74 -1.00
C ALA A 39 1.89 3.10 -1.68
N ASP A 40 2.91 3.69 -2.32
CA ASP A 40 2.77 4.91 -3.11
C ASP A 40 1.85 4.69 -4.32
N PHE A 41 2.03 3.60 -5.05
CA PHE A 41 1.16 3.26 -6.18
C PHE A 41 -0.30 3.03 -5.75
N ASP A 42 -0.52 2.27 -4.69
CA ASP A 42 -1.85 2.03 -4.13
C ASP A 42 -2.48 3.38 -3.69
N TRP A 43 -1.70 4.24 -3.02
CA TRP A 43 -2.15 5.57 -2.59
C TRP A 43 -2.54 6.47 -3.77
N GLN A 44 -1.69 6.58 -4.80
CA GLN A 44 -1.96 7.40 -5.99
C GLN A 44 -3.20 6.91 -6.75
N CYS A 45 -3.32 5.58 -6.95
CA CYS A 45 -4.48 4.99 -7.58
C CYS A 45 -5.76 5.24 -6.77
N LEU A 46 -5.67 5.18 -5.45
CA LEU A 46 -6.80 5.46 -4.57
C LEU A 46 -7.13 6.96 -4.55
N ALA A 47 -6.16 7.86 -4.70
CA ALA A 47 -6.39 9.30 -4.78
C ALA A 47 -7.05 9.70 -6.13
N HIS A 48 -6.82 8.89 -7.17
CA HIS A 48 -7.20 9.16 -8.55
C HIS A 48 -7.86 7.95 -9.23
N LEU A 49 -8.99 7.49 -8.67
CA LEU A 49 -9.63 6.21 -9.07
C LEU A 49 -10.00 6.12 -10.56
N GLU A 50 -10.52 7.21 -11.13
CA GLU A 50 -11.05 7.21 -12.49
C GLU A 50 -10.03 7.75 -13.52
N ASP A 51 -8.90 8.27 -13.05
CA ASP A 51 -7.84 8.75 -13.93
C ASP A 51 -7.08 7.53 -14.48
N VAL A 52 -6.73 7.58 -15.77
CA VAL A 52 -5.87 6.58 -16.39
C VAL A 52 -4.45 6.75 -15.86
N GLN A 53 -3.98 5.74 -15.15
CA GLN A 53 -2.66 5.66 -14.57
C GLN A 53 -1.73 4.85 -15.49
N LYS A 54 -0.78 4.14 -14.89
CA LYS A 54 0.18 3.27 -15.57
C LYS A 54 -0.53 2.16 -16.37
N GLU A 55 0.10 1.74 -17.46
CA GLU A 55 -0.39 0.63 -18.31
C GLU A 55 -1.79 0.83 -18.90
N SER A 56 -2.22 2.09 -19.04
CA SER A 56 -3.56 2.43 -19.55
C SER A 56 -4.72 1.89 -18.69
N LYS A 57 -4.45 1.55 -17.42
CA LYS A 57 -5.46 1.15 -16.44
C LYS A 57 -5.86 2.35 -15.59
N THR A 58 -7.12 2.43 -15.24
CA THR A 58 -7.61 3.36 -14.20
C THR A 58 -7.06 2.96 -12.83
N GLY A 59 -7.00 3.91 -11.89
CA GLY A 59 -6.63 3.60 -10.51
C GLY A 59 -7.53 2.51 -9.89
N ARG A 60 -8.82 2.52 -10.22
CA ARG A 60 -9.79 1.49 -9.79
C ARG A 60 -9.44 0.10 -10.31
N GLU A 61 -9.10 -0.04 -11.59
CA GLU A 61 -8.71 -1.32 -12.18
C GLU A 61 -7.43 -1.86 -11.53
N TRP A 62 -6.44 -0.99 -11.33
CA TRP A 62 -5.18 -1.36 -10.69
C TRP A 62 -5.40 -1.85 -9.25
N LEU A 63 -6.15 -1.11 -8.45
CA LEU A 63 -6.45 -1.47 -7.06
C LEU A 63 -7.24 -2.79 -6.97
N ARG A 64 -8.16 -3.05 -7.90
CA ARG A 64 -8.87 -4.33 -7.98
C ARG A 64 -7.91 -5.49 -8.19
N GLU A 65 -6.94 -5.36 -9.09
CA GLU A 65 -5.91 -6.37 -9.33
C GLU A 65 -4.95 -6.53 -8.14
N ASN A 66 -4.75 -5.48 -7.36
CA ASN A 66 -3.89 -5.47 -6.18
C ASN A 66 -4.64 -5.78 -4.86
N GLY A 67 -5.82 -6.37 -4.97
CA GLY A 67 -6.52 -6.97 -3.83
C GLY A 67 -7.39 -6.02 -3.01
N TYR A 68 -7.74 -4.85 -3.54
CA TYR A 68 -8.71 -3.92 -2.93
C TYR A 68 -10.13 -4.09 -3.46
N GLY A 69 -10.38 -5.06 -4.36
CA GLY A 69 -11.65 -5.16 -5.09
C GLY A 69 -12.89 -5.25 -4.22
N ASP A 70 -12.92 -6.18 -3.26
CA ASP A 70 -14.07 -6.35 -2.37
C ASP A 70 -14.29 -5.12 -1.48
N TRP A 71 -13.21 -4.47 -1.05
CA TRP A 71 -13.28 -3.25 -0.27
C TRP A 71 -13.82 -2.07 -1.10
N LEU A 72 -13.36 -1.93 -2.35
CA LEU A 72 -13.81 -0.87 -3.26
C LEU A 72 -15.30 -0.95 -3.60
N ASP A 73 -15.89 -2.15 -3.61
CA ASP A 73 -17.29 -2.36 -3.93
C ASP A 73 -18.23 -1.89 -2.79
N GLY A 74 -17.72 -1.80 -1.56
CA GLY A 74 -18.46 -1.37 -0.38
C GLY A 74 -18.03 -0.01 0.20
N ALA A 75 -16.85 0.49 -0.16
CA ALA A 75 -16.27 1.70 0.42
C ALA A 75 -16.97 2.98 -0.06
N ASP A 76 -17.29 3.85 0.88
CA ASP A 76 -17.75 5.21 0.58
C ASP A 76 -16.58 6.22 0.52
N GLN A 77 -16.93 7.51 0.45
CA GLN A 77 -15.93 8.57 0.39
C GLN A 77 -15.15 8.73 1.70
N GLU A 78 -15.78 8.53 2.87
CA GLU A 78 -15.11 8.62 4.16
C GLU A 78 -14.16 7.45 4.36
N ASP A 79 -14.58 6.24 3.98
CA ASP A 79 -13.73 5.05 3.96
C ASP A 79 -12.49 5.27 3.09
N ARG A 80 -12.68 5.87 1.91
CA ARG A 80 -11.60 6.23 0.99
C ARG A 80 -10.61 7.22 1.60
N ILE A 81 -11.09 8.27 2.27
CA ILE A 81 -10.23 9.25 2.93
C ILE A 81 -9.43 8.57 4.06
N CYS A 82 -10.06 7.70 4.85
CA CYS A 82 -9.38 6.93 5.89
C CYS A 82 -8.28 6.04 5.31
N MET A 83 -8.58 5.30 4.24
CA MET A 83 -7.63 4.40 3.59
C MET A 83 -6.45 5.16 2.96
N LEU A 84 -6.68 6.36 2.39
CA LEU A 84 -5.61 7.24 1.94
C LEU A 84 -4.68 7.66 3.08
N GLY A 85 -5.24 7.95 4.26
CA GLY A 85 -4.45 8.27 5.46
C GLY A 85 -3.57 7.09 5.87
N TRP A 86 -4.13 5.89 5.95
CA TRP A 86 -3.39 4.68 6.31
C TRP A 86 -2.26 4.36 5.33
N LEU A 87 -2.55 4.38 4.03
CA LEU A 87 -1.55 4.16 2.99
C LEU A 87 -0.43 5.20 3.04
N LYS A 88 -0.75 6.47 3.34
CA LYS A 88 0.26 7.52 3.47
C LYS A 88 1.18 7.28 4.67
N MET A 89 0.63 6.87 5.81
CA MET A 89 1.44 6.52 6.99
C MET A 89 2.38 5.34 6.72
N ILE A 90 1.90 4.31 6.02
CA ILE A 90 2.72 3.16 5.61
C ILE A 90 3.83 3.60 4.66
N LEU A 91 3.49 4.42 3.66
CA LEU A 91 4.44 4.96 2.71
C LEU A 91 5.56 5.73 3.42
N ASP A 92 5.20 6.70 4.26
CA ASP A 92 6.17 7.56 4.95
C ASP A 92 7.11 6.72 5.82
N MET A 93 6.56 5.79 6.61
CA MET A 93 7.38 4.91 7.46
C MET A 93 8.32 4.03 6.63
N THR A 94 7.85 3.45 5.52
CA THR A 94 8.69 2.57 4.69
C THR A 94 9.74 3.32 3.88
N GLN A 95 9.51 4.60 3.56
CA GLN A 95 10.54 5.46 2.98
C GLN A 95 11.64 5.75 4.01
N ASP A 96 11.27 6.18 5.22
CA ASP A 96 12.23 6.45 6.29
C ASP A 96 13.11 5.22 6.58
N MET A 97 12.49 4.05 6.69
CA MET A 97 13.22 2.80 6.95
C MET A 97 14.09 2.35 5.78
N ALA A 98 13.66 2.58 4.52
CA ALA A 98 14.48 2.27 3.36
C ALA A 98 15.73 3.17 3.29
N GLU A 99 15.58 4.45 3.63
CA GLU A 99 16.71 5.38 3.72
C GLU A 99 17.72 4.98 4.82
N GLU A 100 17.24 4.43 5.93
CA GLU A 100 18.09 3.87 6.99
C GLU A 100 18.81 2.59 6.52
N GLU A 101 18.11 1.66 5.86
CA GLU A 101 18.71 0.42 5.33
C GLU A 101 19.80 0.68 4.28
N ASP A 102 19.65 1.70 3.43
CA ASP A 102 20.63 2.05 2.40
C ASP A 102 21.90 2.74 2.97
N GLN A 103 21.84 3.21 4.22
CA GLN A 103 22.96 3.87 4.90
C GLN A 103 23.84 2.91 5.74
N GLU A 104 23.40 1.66 5.93
CA GLU A 104 24.13 0.60 6.64
C GLU A 104 24.95 -0.33 5.72
#